data_AF-A0A1B6JWJ9-F1
#
_entry.id   AF-A0A1B6JWJ9-F1
#
_cell.length_a   1.000
_cell.length_b   1.000
_cell.length_c   1.000
_cell.angle_alpha   90.00
_cell.angle_beta   90.00
_cell.angle_gamma   90.00
#
_symmetry.space_group_name_H-M   'P 1'
#
loop_
_entity.id
_entity.type
_entity.pdbx_description
1 polymer ?
#
loop_
_entity_poly.entity_id
_entity_poly.type
_entity_poly.pdbx_seq_one_letter_code
_entity_poly.pdbx_strand_id
1 'polypeptide(L)'
;LFYMHRPDLRNADIGDVSQRKELRKRLKCKSFKWYLENIYPDKFILNENVQAYGRLINEATHLCFDTLHGEQNPDYNVGIYTCNGTIIGGQLFSLSNDGQIRRDELCASIISSNVIKMKKCSPLSKTQIWRLTKNGHLRNDAMELCLDAEALGVGDTLKASKCNNSPTQIWSWDYYSPQAANIFKEM
;
A
#
# COMPACT_ATOMS: atom_id res chain seq x y z
N LEU A 1 12.84 1.33 -3.19
CA LEU A 1 11.58 1.08 -3.93
C LEU A 1 11.73 -0.03 -4.96
N PHE A 2 12.52 0.14 -6.03
CA PHE A 2 12.67 -0.89 -7.08
C PHE A 2 12.95 -2.31 -6.53
N TYR A 3 13.97 -2.47 -5.68
CA TYR A 3 14.32 -3.76 -5.06
C TYR A 3 13.33 -4.29 -4.00
N MET A 4 12.27 -3.55 -3.68
CA MET A 4 11.14 -4.10 -2.89
C MET A 4 10.14 -4.80 -3.80
N HIS A 5 9.99 -4.35 -5.05
CA HIS A 5 9.19 -5.08 -6.05
C HIS A 5 9.96 -6.24 -6.69
N ARG A 6 11.29 -6.10 -6.81
CA ARG A 6 12.19 -7.08 -7.43
C ARG A 6 13.32 -7.47 -6.49
N PRO A 7 13.01 -8.16 -5.37
CA PRO A 7 14.04 -8.57 -4.41
C PRO A 7 15.07 -9.53 -5.02
N ASP A 8 14.66 -10.32 -6.02
CA ASP A 8 15.50 -11.22 -6.82
C ASP A 8 16.68 -10.51 -7.49
N LEU A 9 16.55 -9.22 -7.78
CA LEU A 9 17.56 -8.43 -8.48
C LEU A 9 18.58 -7.74 -7.55
N ARG A 10 18.46 -7.87 -6.22
CA ARG A 10 19.36 -7.16 -5.28
C ARG A 10 20.82 -7.53 -5.44
N ASN A 11 21.07 -8.81 -5.72
CA ASN A 11 22.41 -9.38 -5.85
C ASN A 11 22.72 -9.81 -7.29
N ALA A 12 21.92 -9.35 -8.26
CA ALA A 12 22.16 -9.65 -9.66
C ALA A 12 23.48 -9.02 -10.10
N ASP A 13 24.27 -9.77 -10.87
CA ASP A 13 25.42 -9.22 -11.56
C ASP A 13 24.93 -8.26 -12.65
N ILE A 14 25.28 -6.97 -12.49
CA ILE A 14 24.92 -5.90 -13.43
C ILE A 14 26.10 -5.55 -14.35
N GLY A 15 27.23 -6.25 -14.24
CA GLY A 15 28.46 -5.94 -14.93
C GLY A 15 29.11 -4.62 -14.48
N ASP A 16 30.11 -4.17 -15.23
CA ASP A 16 30.80 -2.91 -14.95
C ASP A 16 29.99 -1.70 -15.45
N VAL A 17 29.54 -0.88 -14.50
CA VAL A 17 28.80 0.36 -14.75
C VAL A 17 29.66 1.64 -14.60
N SER A 18 30.99 1.51 -14.50
CA SER A 18 31.91 2.61 -14.23
C SER A 18 31.85 3.71 -15.30
N GLN A 19 31.86 3.33 -16.59
CA GLN A 19 31.77 4.30 -17.69
C GLN A 19 30.47 5.12 -17.65
N ARG A 20 29.33 4.49 -17.33
CA ARG A 20 28.03 5.18 -17.22
C ARG A 20 28.00 6.13 -16.02
N LYS A 21 28.59 5.74 -14.89
CA LYS A 21 28.72 6.61 -13.71
C LYS A 21 29.62 7.80 -13.99
N GLU A 22 30.73 7.61 -14.71
CA GLU A 22 31.63 8.70 -15.08
C GLU A 22 30.98 9.68 -16.07
N LEU A 23 30.28 9.16 -17.08
CA LEU A 23 29.51 9.98 -18.02
C LEU A 23 28.52 10.89 -17.29
N ARG A 24 27.77 10.35 -16.32
CA ARG A 24 26.84 11.15 -15.49
C ARG A 24 27.54 12.29 -14.75
N LYS A 25 28.74 12.05 -14.21
CA LYS A 25 29.55 13.08 -13.53
C LYS A 25 30.02 14.15 -14.51
N ARG A 26 30.58 13.74 -15.66
CA ARG A 26 31.10 14.63 -16.70
C ARG A 26 30.04 15.58 -17.25
N LEU A 27 28.82 15.07 -17.45
CA LEU A 27 27.67 15.84 -17.92
C LEU A 27 27.00 16.68 -16.81
N LYS A 28 27.48 16.59 -15.55
CA LYS A 28 26.93 17.33 -14.40
C LYS A 28 25.42 17.15 -14.25
N CYS A 29 24.92 15.92 -14.46
CA CYS A 29 23.49 15.63 -14.41
C CYS A 29 22.90 15.92 -13.02
N LYS A 30 21.62 16.30 -12.98
CA LYS A 30 20.86 16.47 -11.74
C LYS A 30 20.64 15.13 -11.02
N SER A 31 20.21 15.18 -9.76
CA SER A 31 19.87 13.99 -8.98
C SER A 31 18.57 13.36 -9.48
N PHE A 32 18.35 12.09 -9.16
CA PHE A 32 17.07 11.44 -9.47
C PHE A 32 15.93 12.02 -8.64
N LYS A 33 16.20 12.46 -7.40
CA LYS A 33 15.25 13.23 -6.59
C LYS A 33 14.80 14.52 -7.29
N TRP A 34 15.74 15.28 -7.85
CA TRP A 34 15.41 16.47 -8.63
C TRP A 34 14.50 16.13 -9.82
N TYR A 35 14.76 15.02 -10.51
CA TYR A 35 13.88 14.56 -11.61
C TYR A 35 12.46 14.28 -11.12
N LEU A 36 12.29 13.55 -10.01
CA LEU A 36 10.96 13.27 -9.45
C LEU A 36 10.26 14.55 -9.01
N GLU A 37 10.98 15.53 -8.45
CA GLU A 37 10.38 16.78 -7.96
C GLU A 37 10.07 17.79 -9.08
N ASN A 38 10.77 17.74 -10.23
CA ASN A 38 10.72 18.80 -11.25
C ASN A 38 10.22 18.33 -12.62
N ILE A 39 10.42 17.05 -12.96
CA ILE A 39 10.06 16.49 -14.28
C ILE A 39 8.88 15.53 -14.17
N TYR A 40 8.78 14.77 -13.09
CA TYR A 40 7.65 13.86 -12.87
C TYR A 40 7.02 14.01 -11.46
N PRO A 41 6.57 15.23 -11.10
CA PRO A 41 6.08 15.56 -9.75
C PRO A 41 4.83 14.78 -9.34
N ASP A 42 4.01 14.38 -10.30
CA ASP A 42 2.76 13.66 -10.03
C ASP A 42 2.97 12.15 -9.79
N LYS A 43 4.22 11.66 -9.91
CA LYS A 43 4.50 10.24 -9.67
C LYS A 43 4.35 9.92 -8.19
N PHE A 44 3.39 9.06 -7.88
CA PHE A 44 3.24 8.54 -6.53
C PHE A 44 4.45 7.66 -6.13
N ILE A 45 4.95 7.92 -4.92
CA ILE A 45 6.08 7.23 -4.30
C ILE A 45 5.57 6.52 -3.03
N LEU A 46 5.61 5.19 -3.02
CA LEU A 46 4.96 4.36 -2.00
C LEU A 46 5.40 4.65 -0.56
N ASN A 47 6.64 5.11 -0.33
CA ASN A 47 7.18 5.31 1.01
C ASN A 47 7.48 6.78 1.35
N GLU A 48 7.03 7.74 0.54
CA GLU A 48 7.23 9.17 0.77
C GLU A 48 5.88 9.89 0.90
N ASN A 49 5.75 10.77 1.89
CA ASN A 49 4.51 11.53 2.16
C ASN A 49 3.26 10.64 2.35
N VAL A 50 3.45 9.52 3.07
CA VAL A 50 2.40 8.56 3.42
C VAL A 50 2.30 8.42 4.94
N GLN A 51 1.16 7.93 5.43
CA GLN A 51 0.95 7.60 6.84
C GLN A 51 1.63 6.28 7.19
N ALA A 52 1.47 5.27 6.33
CA ALA A 52 2.03 3.95 6.52
C ALA A 52 2.32 3.29 5.17
N TYR A 53 3.20 2.28 5.15
CA TYR A 53 3.50 1.50 3.95
C TYR A 53 4.07 0.12 4.30
N GLY A 54 4.08 -0.77 3.31
CA GLY A 54 4.53 -2.16 3.44
C GLY A 54 3.36 -3.13 3.36
N ARG A 55 3.45 -4.26 4.06
CA ARG A 55 2.33 -5.20 4.21
C ARG A 55 1.29 -4.60 5.14
N LEU A 56 0.03 -4.83 4.79
CA LEU A 56 -1.12 -4.55 5.62
C LEU A 56 -1.62 -5.88 6.20
N ILE A 57 -1.43 -6.08 7.49
CA ILE A 57 -1.50 -7.36 8.18
C ILE A 57 -2.72 -7.38 9.08
N ASN A 58 -3.49 -8.47 9.05
CA ASN A 58 -4.47 -8.75 10.08
C ASN A 58 -3.86 -9.74 11.09
N GLU A 59 -3.56 -9.26 12.30
CA GLU A 59 -2.87 -10.06 13.33
C GLU A 59 -3.68 -11.26 13.81
N ALA A 60 -5.01 -11.20 13.72
CA ALA A 60 -5.89 -12.28 14.17
C ALA A 60 -5.92 -13.48 13.23
N THR A 61 -5.88 -13.23 11.92
CA THR A 61 -5.84 -14.28 10.89
C THR A 61 -4.42 -14.63 10.46
N HIS A 62 -3.42 -13.79 10.78
CA HIS A 62 -2.05 -13.84 10.26
C HIS A 62 -1.95 -13.78 8.73
N LEU A 63 -2.97 -13.18 8.10
CA LEU A 63 -3.02 -13.00 6.65
C LEU A 63 -2.87 -11.52 6.28
N CYS A 64 -2.42 -11.28 5.06
CA CYS A 64 -2.07 -9.98 4.53
C CYS A 64 -3.01 -9.57 3.40
N PHE A 65 -3.29 -8.29 3.31
CA PHE A 65 -3.91 -7.66 2.14
C PHE A 65 -3.04 -7.91 0.90
N ASP A 66 -3.63 -8.49 -0.15
CA ASP A 66 -2.91 -9.03 -1.30
C ASP A 66 -3.66 -8.75 -2.61
N THR A 67 -2.93 -8.46 -3.68
CA THR A 67 -3.49 -8.21 -5.02
C THR A 67 -4.11 -9.45 -5.67
N LEU A 68 -3.86 -10.65 -5.13
CA LEU A 68 -4.25 -11.94 -5.69
C LEU A 68 -3.82 -12.11 -7.17
N HIS A 69 -2.68 -11.53 -7.54
CA HIS A 69 -2.17 -11.47 -8.92
C HIS A 69 -3.07 -10.70 -9.90
N GLY A 70 -3.99 -9.88 -9.38
CA GLY A 70 -4.95 -9.12 -10.16
C GLY A 70 -4.37 -7.94 -10.95
N GLU A 71 -3.10 -7.57 -10.72
CA GLU A 71 -2.50 -6.32 -11.23
C GLU A 71 -2.37 -6.21 -12.74
N GLN A 72 -2.57 -7.31 -13.46
CA GLN A 72 -2.64 -7.34 -14.92
C GLN A 72 -3.91 -6.62 -15.45
N ASN A 73 -4.91 -6.43 -14.59
CA ASN A 73 -6.19 -5.82 -14.93
C ASN A 73 -6.24 -4.34 -14.52
N PRO A 74 -6.98 -3.49 -15.25
CA PRO A 74 -7.11 -2.06 -14.92
C PRO A 74 -7.84 -1.84 -13.59
N ASP A 75 -8.71 -2.76 -13.20
CA ASP A 75 -9.27 -2.86 -11.86
C ASP A 75 -9.37 -4.34 -11.44
N TYR A 76 -9.22 -4.61 -10.15
CA TYR A 76 -9.24 -5.99 -9.64
C TYR A 76 -9.71 -6.05 -8.19
N ASN A 77 -10.34 -7.16 -7.83
CA ASN A 77 -10.67 -7.44 -6.44
C ASN A 77 -9.36 -7.64 -5.67
N VAL A 78 -9.32 -7.10 -4.47
CA VAL A 78 -8.21 -7.34 -3.56
C VAL A 78 -8.65 -8.36 -2.51
N GLY A 79 -7.70 -9.14 -2.03
CA GLY A 79 -8.00 -10.24 -1.13
C GLY A 79 -7.06 -10.32 0.03
N ILE A 80 -7.14 -11.46 0.70
CA ILE A 80 -6.28 -11.80 1.82
C ILE A 80 -5.48 -13.05 1.48
N TYR A 81 -4.19 -13.06 1.80
CA TYR A 81 -3.29 -14.17 1.47
C TYR A 81 -2.22 -14.34 2.55
N THR A 82 -1.51 -15.47 2.53
CA THR A 82 -0.38 -15.69 3.45
C THR A 82 0.63 -14.57 3.33
N CYS A 83 1.00 -13.96 4.45
CA CYS A 83 1.99 -12.90 4.49
C CYS A 83 3.35 -13.40 4.00
N ASN A 84 3.89 -12.75 2.96
CA ASN A 84 5.23 -13.07 2.45
C ASN A 84 6.29 -12.69 3.48
N GLY A 85 7.29 -13.56 3.67
CA GLY A 85 8.41 -13.30 4.61
C GLY A 85 9.30 -12.11 4.24
N THR A 86 9.16 -11.59 3.02
CA THR A 86 9.72 -10.31 2.58
C THR A 86 8.62 -9.53 1.86
N ILE A 87 8.66 -8.21 1.91
CA ILE A 87 7.74 -7.37 1.15
C ILE A 87 7.98 -7.63 -0.35
N ILE A 88 6.99 -8.25 -1.00
CA ILE A 88 6.96 -8.53 -2.44
C ILE A 88 5.80 -7.73 -3.04
N GLY A 89 5.90 -7.37 -4.33
CA GLY A 89 5.03 -6.38 -4.97
C GLY A 89 3.51 -6.59 -4.88
N GLY A 90 3.02 -7.82 -4.67
CA GLY A 90 1.59 -8.13 -4.47
C GLY A 90 1.06 -7.79 -3.07
N GLN A 91 1.95 -7.58 -2.09
CA GLN A 91 1.60 -7.21 -0.71
C GLN A 91 2.19 -5.86 -0.30
N LEU A 92 2.65 -5.06 -1.27
CA LEU A 92 3.22 -3.74 -1.01
C LEU A 92 2.18 -2.66 -1.31
N PHE A 93 1.68 -2.04 -0.24
CA PHE A 93 0.71 -0.94 -0.29
C PHE A 93 1.19 0.24 0.54
N SER A 94 0.49 1.36 0.38
CA SER A 94 0.67 2.55 1.19
C SER A 94 -0.66 3.09 1.65
N LEU A 95 -0.73 3.64 2.85
CA LEU A 95 -1.81 4.52 3.26
C LEU A 95 -1.35 5.96 3.05
N SER A 96 -1.90 6.64 2.04
CA SER A 96 -1.54 8.02 1.73
C SER A 96 -2.06 9.01 2.78
N ASN A 97 -1.55 10.24 2.80
CA ASN A 97 -1.97 11.27 3.76
C ASN A 97 -3.42 11.73 3.58
N ASP A 98 -3.99 11.57 2.39
CA ASP A 98 -5.40 11.75 2.07
C ASP A 98 -6.27 10.51 2.39
N GLY A 99 -5.68 9.47 2.99
CA GLY A 99 -6.41 8.31 3.49
C GLY A 99 -6.71 7.25 2.43
N GLN A 100 -5.97 7.17 1.34
CA GLN A 100 -6.17 6.12 0.34
C GLN A 100 -5.22 4.95 0.59
N ILE A 101 -5.75 3.73 0.66
CA ILE A 101 -4.94 2.51 0.57
C ILE A 101 -4.57 2.34 -0.90
N ARG A 102 -3.32 2.59 -1.24
CA ARG A 102 -2.88 2.89 -2.61
C ARG A 102 -1.75 1.98 -3.06
N ARG A 103 -1.79 1.64 -4.35
CA ARG A 103 -0.71 1.04 -5.12
C ARG A 103 -0.63 1.73 -6.49
N ASP A 104 0.38 2.57 -6.66
CA ASP A 104 0.60 3.39 -7.84
C ASP A 104 -0.59 4.30 -8.22
N GLU A 105 -1.36 4.02 -9.27
CA GLU A 105 -2.55 4.79 -9.65
C GLU A 105 -3.87 4.19 -9.15
N LEU A 106 -3.81 3.05 -8.44
CA LEU A 106 -4.98 2.33 -7.95
C LEU A 106 -5.14 2.46 -6.44
N CYS A 107 -6.38 2.64 -6.01
CA CYS A 107 -6.80 2.83 -4.63
C CYS A 107 -7.92 1.85 -4.28
N ALA A 108 -7.84 1.29 -3.08
CA ALA A 108 -8.84 0.37 -2.54
C ALA A 108 -10.17 1.11 -2.34
N SER A 109 -11.24 0.60 -2.96
CA SER A 109 -12.56 1.21 -2.97
C SER A 109 -13.62 0.20 -2.53
N ILE A 110 -14.55 0.63 -1.69
CA ILE A 110 -15.75 -0.14 -1.37
C ILE A 110 -16.71 -0.04 -2.56
N ILE A 111 -17.07 -1.18 -3.16
CA ILE A 111 -18.12 -1.23 -4.20
C ILE A 111 -19.48 -1.60 -3.59
N SER A 112 -20.55 -1.58 -4.39
CA SER A 112 -21.94 -1.77 -3.93
C SER A 112 -22.21 -3.09 -3.19
N SER A 113 -21.40 -4.13 -3.42
CA SER A 113 -21.47 -5.42 -2.71
C SER A 113 -20.62 -5.46 -1.44
N ASN A 114 -20.12 -4.31 -0.98
CA ASN A 114 -19.12 -4.13 0.08
C ASN A 114 -17.76 -4.82 -0.19
N VAL A 115 -17.56 -5.41 -1.36
CA VAL A 115 -16.26 -5.93 -1.79
C VAL A 115 -15.26 -4.79 -1.93
N ILE A 116 -14.00 -5.06 -1.62
CA ILE A 116 -12.91 -4.13 -1.83
C ILE A 116 -12.30 -4.36 -3.22
N LYS A 117 -12.30 -3.31 -4.05
CA LYS A 117 -11.72 -3.35 -5.40
C LYS A 117 -10.65 -2.27 -5.53
N MET A 118 -9.51 -2.62 -6.11
CA MET A 118 -8.50 -1.65 -6.55
C MET A 118 -9.02 -0.98 -7.83
N LYS A 119 -9.25 0.33 -7.76
CA LYS A 119 -9.73 1.15 -8.89
C LYS A 119 -8.87 2.40 -9.02
N LYS A 120 -8.89 3.07 -10.17
CA LYS A 120 -8.19 4.35 -10.36
C LYS A 120 -8.49 5.30 -9.19
N CYS A 121 -7.44 5.85 -8.60
CA CYS A 121 -7.54 6.77 -7.48
C CYS A 121 -8.31 8.02 -7.90
N SER A 122 -9.27 8.43 -7.08
CA SER A 122 -10.06 9.63 -7.26
C SER A 122 -10.19 10.33 -5.91
N PRO A 123 -9.66 11.56 -5.76
CA PRO A 123 -9.77 12.31 -4.51
C PRO A 123 -11.22 12.69 -4.17
N LEU A 124 -12.14 12.62 -5.15
CA LEU A 124 -13.57 12.87 -4.96
C LEU A 124 -14.34 11.63 -4.47
N SER A 125 -13.73 10.44 -4.55
CA SER A 125 -14.40 9.19 -4.24
C SER A 125 -14.35 8.91 -2.74
N LYS A 126 -15.46 9.20 -2.04
CA LYS A 126 -15.61 8.90 -0.61
C LYS A 126 -15.43 7.42 -0.27
N THR A 127 -15.72 6.50 -1.21
CA THR A 127 -15.55 5.05 -1.04
C THR A 127 -14.09 4.61 -1.05
N GLN A 128 -13.15 5.49 -1.44
CA GLN A 128 -11.71 5.25 -1.45
C GLN A 128 -10.98 5.85 -0.24
N ILE A 129 -11.71 6.51 0.67
CA ILE A 129 -11.12 7.17 1.84
C ILE A 129 -11.23 6.26 3.07
N TRP A 130 -10.08 5.95 3.64
CA TRP A 130 -9.86 5.09 4.79
C TRP A 130 -9.14 5.88 5.87
N ARG A 131 -9.80 6.00 7.03
CA ARG A 131 -9.20 6.54 8.24
C ARG A 131 -8.63 5.41 9.06
N LEU A 132 -7.32 5.42 9.26
CA LEU A 132 -6.66 4.54 10.21
C LEU A 132 -6.86 5.10 11.62
N THR A 133 -7.50 4.32 12.48
CA THR A 133 -7.76 4.68 13.88
C THR A 133 -6.61 4.25 14.78
N LYS A 134 -6.48 4.84 15.98
CA LYS A 134 -5.47 4.45 16.99
C LYS A 134 -5.51 2.95 17.32
N ASN A 135 -6.69 2.33 17.25
CA ASN A 135 -6.89 0.90 17.55
C ASN A 135 -6.63 0.00 16.34
N GLY A 136 -6.16 0.52 15.21
CA GLY A 136 -5.84 -0.28 14.02
C GLY A 136 -7.00 -0.53 13.05
N HIS A 137 -8.20 0.01 13.29
CA HIS A 137 -9.26 -0.05 12.28
C HIS A 137 -8.91 0.80 11.05
N LEU A 138 -9.15 0.25 9.87
CA LEU A 138 -9.26 0.99 8.62
C LEU A 138 -10.74 1.24 8.33
N ARG A 139 -11.24 2.43 8.70
CA ARG A 139 -12.65 2.80 8.61
C ARG A 139 -12.91 3.69 7.41
N ASN A 140 -13.93 3.37 6.63
CA ASN A 140 -14.53 4.32 5.70
C ASN A 140 -15.68 5.04 6.41
N ASP A 141 -15.46 6.30 6.81
CA ASP A 141 -16.45 7.05 7.59
C ASP A 141 -17.72 7.38 6.77
N ALA A 142 -17.60 7.57 5.46
CA ALA A 142 -18.74 7.91 4.61
C ALA A 142 -19.70 6.73 4.37
N MET A 143 -19.17 5.51 4.38
CA MET A 143 -19.95 4.27 4.26
C MET A 143 -20.33 3.70 5.63
N GLU A 144 -19.73 4.20 6.72
CA GLU A 144 -19.85 3.64 8.07
C GLU A 144 -19.40 2.17 8.19
N LEU A 145 -18.41 1.78 7.39
CA LEU A 145 -17.88 0.43 7.33
C LEU A 145 -16.39 0.38 7.67
N CYS A 146 -15.93 -0.78 8.13
CA CYS A 146 -14.53 -1.08 8.42
C CYS A 146 -14.05 -2.22 7.52
N LEU A 147 -12.77 -2.19 7.16
CA LEU A 147 -12.12 -3.30 6.44
C LEU A 147 -12.12 -4.54 7.33
N ASP A 148 -12.60 -5.67 6.82
CA ASP A 148 -12.84 -6.87 7.61
C ASP A 148 -12.37 -8.14 6.92
N ALA A 149 -11.72 -9.00 7.71
CA ALA A 149 -11.27 -10.34 7.34
C ALA A 149 -12.14 -11.45 7.95
N GLU A 150 -13.29 -11.12 8.54
CA GLU A 150 -14.18 -12.08 9.18
C GLU A 150 -14.58 -13.22 8.22
N ALA A 151 -14.38 -14.46 8.68
CA ALA A 151 -14.67 -15.69 7.95
C ALA A 151 -13.99 -15.79 6.56
N LEU A 152 -12.86 -15.11 6.36
CA LEU A 152 -12.07 -15.20 5.13
C LEU A 152 -10.86 -16.14 5.30
N GLY A 153 -10.61 -16.96 4.29
CA GLY A 153 -9.41 -17.79 4.14
C GLY A 153 -8.45 -17.25 3.08
N VAL A 154 -7.36 -18.00 2.88
CA VAL A 154 -6.33 -17.67 1.89
C VAL A 154 -6.93 -17.62 0.48
N GLY A 155 -6.79 -16.48 -0.20
CA GLY A 155 -7.29 -16.25 -1.55
C GLY A 155 -8.69 -15.65 -1.61
N ASP A 156 -9.36 -15.48 -0.47
CA ASP A 156 -10.68 -14.86 -0.45
C ASP A 156 -10.61 -13.35 -0.69
N THR A 157 -11.66 -12.83 -1.32
CA THR A 157 -11.81 -11.39 -1.59
C THR A 157 -12.19 -10.63 -0.31
N LEU A 158 -11.48 -9.54 -0.03
CA LEU A 158 -11.73 -8.67 1.12
C LEU A 158 -13.05 -7.91 0.98
N LYS A 159 -13.66 -7.63 2.13
CA LYS A 159 -14.92 -6.90 2.22
C LYS A 159 -14.84 -5.83 3.31
N ALA A 160 -15.75 -4.88 3.23
CA ALA A 160 -16.07 -3.98 4.32
C ALA A 160 -17.34 -4.47 5.03
N SER A 161 -17.36 -4.35 6.35
CA SER A 161 -18.52 -4.71 7.17
C SER A 161 -18.78 -3.64 8.23
N LYS A 162 -19.86 -3.77 8.99
CA LYS A 162 -20.17 -2.83 10.07
C LYS A 162 -19.03 -2.83 11.08
N CYS A 163 -18.53 -1.63 11.42
CA CYS A 163 -17.46 -1.50 12.40
C CYS A 163 -17.85 -2.10 13.75
N ASN A 164 -17.00 -2.96 14.28
CA ASN A 164 -17.11 -3.59 15.58
C ASN A 164 -15.71 -3.73 16.20
N ASN A 165 -15.58 -4.38 17.36
CA ASN A 165 -14.28 -4.60 18.02
C ASN A 165 -13.66 -5.97 17.68
N SER A 166 -14.09 -6.61 16.59
CA SER A 166 -13.54 -7.91 16.17
C SER A 166 -12.06 -7.75 15.81
N PRO A 167 -11.18 -8.66 16.27
CA PRO A 167 -9.78 -8.70 15.84
C PRO A 167 -9.61 -8.82 14.30
N THR A 168 -10.60 -9.32 13.58
CA THR A 168 -10.61 -9.39 12.11
C THR A 168 -10.73 -8.03 11.42
N GLN A 169 -11.09 -6.98 12.16
CA GLN A 169 -11.16 -5.59 11.69
C GLN A 169 -9.97 -4.73 12.12
N ILE A 170 -8.99 -5.33 12.81
CA ILE A 170 -7.80 -4.65 13.31
C ILE A 170 -6.63 -4.96 12.38
N TRP A 171 -5.96 -3.92 11.90
CA TRP A 171 -4.89 -4.04 10.93
C TRP A 171 -3.64 -3.28 11.36
N SER A 172 -2.49 -3.88 11.10
CA SER A 172 -1.16 -3.30 11.33
C SER A 172 -0.43 -3.12 10.00
N TRP A 173 0.51 -2.17 9.98
CA TRP A 173 1.39 -1.94 8.85
C TRP A 173 2.84 -2.26 9.24
N ASP A 174 3.64 -2.75 8.30
CA ASP A 174 5.08 -2.96 8.53
C ASP A 174 5.79 -1.66 8.96
N TYR A 175 5.44 -0.53 8.35
CA TYR A 175 6.07 0.76 8.63
C TYR A 175 5.05 1.89 8.75
N TYR A 176 5.24 2.72 9.78
CA TYR A 176 4.52 3.97 9.99
C TYR A 176 5.46 5.15 9.78
N SER A 177 5.00 6.21 9.11
CA SER A 177 5.80 7.44 9.00
C SER A 177 5.97 8.11 10.35
N PRO A 178 7.02 8.92 10.58
CA PRO A 178 7.20 9.59 11.85
C PRO A 178 6.00 10.44 12.30
N GLN A 179 5.30 11.08 11.34
CA GLN A 179 4.08 11.83 11.66
C GLN A 179 2.94 10.91 12.10
N ALA A 180 2.73 9.78 11.42
CA ALA A 180 1.72 8.80 11.81
C ALA A 180 2.10 8.07 13.10
N ALA A 181 3.36 7.72 13.30
CA ALA A 181 3.86 7.05 14.50
C ALA A 181 3.57 7.86 15.77
N ASN A 182 3.56 9.20 15.70
CA ASN A 182 3.16 10.04 16.82
C ASN A 182 1.66 9.92 17.16
N ILE A 183 0.80 9.52 16.23
CA ILE A 183 -0.62 9.20 16.47
C ILE A 183 -0.75 7.88 17.27
N PHE A 184 0.21 6.96 17.10
CA PHE A 184 0.22 5.62 17.71
C PHE A 184 1.17 5.49 18.93
N LYS A 185 1.87 6.54 19.33
CA LYS A 185 2.87 6.54 20.43
C LYS A 185 2.29 6.56 21.86
N GLU A 186 0.98 6.42 22.02
CA GLU A 186 0.31 6.34 23.33
C GLU A 186 -0.27 4.93 23.58
N MET A 187 0.58 3.91 23.44
CA MET A 187 0.33 2.55 23.94
C MET A 187 1.47 2.13 24.84
#